data_AF-A0A661IFJ2-F1
#
_entry.id   AF-A0A661IFJ2-F1
#
_cell.length_a   1.000
_cell.length_b   1.000
_cell.length_c   1.000
_cell.angle_alpha   90.00
_cell.angle_beta   90.00
_cell.angle_gamma   90.00
#
_symmetry.space_group_name_H-M   'P 1'
#
loop_
_entity.id
_entity.type
_entity.pdbx_description
1 polymer ?
#
loop_
_entity_poly.entity_id
_entity_poly.type
_entity_poly.pdbx_seq_one_letter_code
_entity_poly.pdbx_strand_id
1 'polypeptide(L)'
;MKNTIILSLLFATIVFTACSSDNSSSSTSIQTHTIELKTYCVQDTTLDAIGTYVTLQKYDILVNDEKNTQVEIYHDENNNKKVCLVSGSAHILRY
;
A
#
# COMPACT_ATOMS: atom_id res chain seq x y z
N MET A 1 28.98 -12.17 63.45
CA MET A 1 28.48 -12.23 62.06
C MET A 1 27.24 -11.36 61.98
N LYS A 2 27.34 -10.21 61.32
CA LYS A 2 26.27 -9.22 61.16
C LYS A 2 26.24 -8.83 59.70
N ASN A 3 25.23 -9.28 58.96
CA ASN A 3 24.90 -8.75 57.64
C ASN A 3 23.52 -8.12 57.76
N THR A 4 23.48 -6.79 57.81
CA THR A 4 22.25 -6.01 57.71
C THR A 4 22.13 -5.54 56.28
N ILE A 5 21.22 -6.15 55.53
CA ILE A 5 20.92 -5.78 54.14
C ILE A 5 19.98 -4.57 54.18
N ILE A 6 20.47 -3.42 53.71
CA ILE A 6 19.68 -2.19 53.58
C ILE A 6 18.91 -2.27 52.26
N LEU A 7 17.62 -2.59 52.35
CA LEU A 7 16.68 -2.62 51.23
C LEU A 7 16.23 -1.18 50.93
N SER A 8 16.84 -0.52 49.94
CA SER A 8 16.37 0.77 49.45
C SER A 8 15.09 0.59 48.64
N LEU A 9 13.95 1.05 49.17
CA LEU A 9 12.70 1.18 48.44
C LEU A 9 12.81 2.39 47.49
N LEU A 10 12.89 2.14 46.19
CA LEU A 10 12.64 3.16 45.17
C LEU A 10 11.14 3.52 45.17
N PHE A 11 10.82 4.75 45.57
CA PHE A 11 9.53 5.36 45.31
C PHE A 11 9.42 5.69 43.82
N ALA A 12 8.70 4.86 43.05
CA ALA A 12 8.28 5.20 41.70
C ALA A 12 7.06 6.13 41.80
N THR A 13 7.25 7.41 41.49
CA THR A 13 6.16 8.38 41.34
C THR A 13 5.41 8.09 40.05
N ILE A 14 4.19 7.59 40.19
CA ILE A 14 3.25 7.42 39.08
C ILE A 14 2.77 8.82 38.69
N VAL A 15 3.27 9.35 37.57
CA VAL A 15 2.73 10.56 36.97
C VAL A 15 1.42 10.19 36.29
N PHE A 16 0.29 10.57 36.90
CA PHE A 16 -1.00 10.56 36.23
C PHE A 16 -0.98 11.71 35.20
N THR A 17 -0.53 11.44 33.98
CA THR A 17 -0.93 12.29 32.85
C THR A 17 -2.42 12.06 32.64
N ALA A 18 -3.23 13.07 32.94
CA ALA A 18 -4.62 13.11 32.56
C ALA A 18 -4.70 12.82 31.05
N CYS A 19 -5.19 11.64 30.69
CA CYS A 19 -5.69 11.39 29.35
C CYS A 19 -7.01 12.16 29.30
N SER A 20 -6.93 13.43 28.91
CA SER A 20 -8.12 14.15 28.46
C SER A 20 -8.76 13.27 27.39
N SER A 21 -9.98 12.83 27.66
CA SER A 21 -10.85 12.19 26.70
C SER A 21 -11.17 13.17 25.58
N ASP A 22 -10.20 13.43 24.71
CA ASP A 22 -10.48 13.95 23.39
C ASP A 22 -10.92 12.77 22.56
N ASN A 23 -12.25 12.64 22.49
CA ASN A 23 -13.00 11.81 21.57
C ASN A 23 -12.77 12.34 20.13
N SER A 24 -11.51 12.42 19.71
CA SER A 24 -11.14 12.61 18.33
C SER A 24 -11.28 11.23 17.69
N SER A 25 -12.43 11.03 17.04
CA SER A 25 -12.56 9.98 16.05
C SER A 25 -11.37 10.12 15.09
N SER A 26 -10.34 9.31 15.32
CA SER A 26 -9.27 9.04 14.36
C SER A 26 -9.97 8.52 13.12
N SER A 27 -10.34 9.43 12.23
CA SER A 27 -10.66 9.10 10.86
C SER A 27 -9.36 8.55 10.31
N THR A 28 -9.25 7.22 10.30
CA THR A 28 -8.20 6.52 9.57
C THR A 28 -8.31 7.00 8.14
N SER A 29 -7.50 7.99 7.76
CA SER A 29 -7.52 8.51 6.40
C SER A 29 -7.09 7.35 5.52
N ILE A 30 -8.00 6.85 4.69
CA ILE A 30 -7.65 5.84 3.70
C ILE A 30 -6.71 6.55 2.72
N GLN A 31 -5.40 6.24 2.79
CA GLN A 31 -4.42 6.84 1.90
C GLN A 31 -4.56 6.19 0.53
N THR A 32 -5.04 6.95 -0.45
CA THR A 32 -5.08 6.49 -1.83
C THR A 32 -3.73 6.74 -2.48
N HIS A 33 -3.12 5.68 -3.00
CA HIS A 33 -1.92 5.73 -3.82
C HIS A 33 -2.29 5.72 -5.30
N THR A 34 -1.66 6.59 -6.07
CA THR A 34 -1.78 6.61 -7.53
C THR A 34 -0.56 5.96 -8.16
N ILE A 35 -0.77 4.98 -9.03
CA ILE A 35 0.28 4.28 -9.78
C ILE A 35 0.06 4.56 -11.26
N GLU A 36 0.90 5.40 -11.85
CA GLU A 36 0.85 5.69 -13.28
C GLU A 36 1.25 4.45 -14.08
N LEU A 37 0.46 4.09 -15.10
CA LEU A 37 0.86 3.06 -16.05
C LEU A 37 1.83 3.68 -17.06
N LYS A 38 3.10 3.24 -17.02
CA LYS A 38 4.14 3.71 -17.96
C LYS A 38 4.62 2.63 -18.92
N THR A 39 4.18 1.39 -18.69
CA THR A 39 4.60 0.24 -19.48
C THR A 39 3.61 -0.02 -20.60
N TYR A 40 4.10 0.01 -21.84
CA TYR A 40 3.32 -0.33 -23.02
C TYR A 40 3.32 -1.83 -23.28
N CYS A 41 2.21 -2.35 -23.81
CA CYS A 41 2.10 -3.72 -24.26
C CYS A 41 3.02 -3.94 -25.47
N VAL A 42 3.77 -5.04 -25.47
CA VAL A 42 4.55 -5.45 -26.64
C VAL A 42 3.65 -6.20 -27.62
N GLN A 43 3.92 -6.09 -28.91
CA GLN A 43 3.07 -6.67 -29.96
C GLN A 43 3.05 -8.20 -29.92
N ASP A 44 4.20 -8.82 -29.69
CA ASP A 44 4.35 -10.27 -29.51
C ASP A 44 4.48 -10.59 -28.01
N THR A 45 3.34 -10.59 -27.31
CA THR A 45 3.31 -10.77 -25.86
C THR A 45 3.85 -12.16 -25.45
N THR A 46 5.00 -12.18 -24.78
CA THR A 46 5.59 -13.36 -24.13
C THR A 46 5.33 -13.36 -22.62
N LEU A 47 5.53 -14.50 -21.94
CA LEU A 47 5.44 -14.58 -20.47
C LEU A 47 6.47 -13.65 -19.80
N ASP A 48 7.68 -13.56 -20.34
CA ASP A 48 8.72 -12.65 -19.84
C ASP A 48 8.28 -11.19 -19.94
N ALA A 49 7.66 -10.80 -21.07
CA ALA A 49 7.12 -9.46 -21.25
C ALA A 49 5.99 -9.17 -20.24
N ILE A 50 5.06 -10.12 -20.05
CA ILE A 50 3.98 -10.02 -19.06
C ILE A 50 4.54 -9.83 -17.63
N GLY A 51 5.67 -10.48 -17.31
CA GLY A 51 6.35 -10.33 -16.03
C GLY A 51 6.70 -8.87 -15.69
N THR A 52 6.98 -8.05 -16.70
CA THR A 52 7.37 -6.62 -16.56
C THR A 52 6.19 -5.65 -16.41
N TYR A 53 4.97 -6.12 -16.68
CA TYR A 53 3.76 -5.30 -16.58
C TYR A 53 3.34 -5.06 -15.13
N VAL A 54 2.49 -4.06 -14.92
CA VAL A 54 2.07 -3.66 -13.57
C VAL A 54 1.11 -4.70 -13.00
N THR A 55 1.39 -5.23 -11.81
CA THR A 55 0.50 -6.18 -11.13
C THR A 55 -0.69 -5.45 -10.53
N LEU A 56 -1.90 -5.88 -10.91
CA LEU A 56 -3.15 -5.45 -10.29
C LEU A 56 -3.36 -6.19 -8.97
N GLN A 57 -3.69 -5.43 -7.93
CA GLN A 57 -4.05 -5.92 -6.61
C GLN A 57 -5.57 -5.90 -6.44
N LYS A 58 -6.03 -6.59 -5.39
CA LYS A 58 -7.44 -6.58 -5.03
C LYS A 58 -7.85 -5.15 -4.64
N TYR A 59 -8.98 -4.69 -5.16
CA TYR A 59 -9.52 -3.33 -4.98
C TYR A 59 -8.79 -2.21 -5.71
N ASP A 60 -7.82 -2.52 -6.56
CA ASP A 60 -7.29 -1.54 -7.50
C ASP A 60 -8.39 -1.05 -8.45
N ILE A 61 -8.41 0.26 -8.69
CA ILE A 61 -9.29 0.89 -9.67
C ILE A 61 -8.42 1.40 -10.81
N LEU A 62 -8.63 0.87 -12.02
CA LEU A 62 -8.00 1.37 -13.23
C LEU A 62 -8.79 2.57 -13.75
N VAL A 63 -8.10 3.69 -13.93
CA VAL A 63 -8.66 4.95 -14.40
C VAL A 63 -7.99 5.33 -15.71
N ASN A 64 -8.82 5.59 -16.72
CA ASN A 64 -8.35 6.09 -18.01
C ASN A 64 -8.32 7.62 -17.96
N ASP A 65 -7.17 8.21 -18.23
CA ASP A 65 -7.00 9.68 -18.23
C ASP A 65 -7.47 10.31 -19.55
N GLU A 66 -7.50 9.53 -20.63
CA GLU A 66 -7.90 9.96 -21.96
C GLU A 66 -9.03 9.09 -22.53
N LYS A 67 -9.85 9.65 -23.42
CA LYS A 67 -11.03 8.97 -23.99
C LYS A 67 -10.67 7.76 -24.86
N ASN A 68 -9.50 7.80 -25.50
CA ASN A 68 -8.96 6.77 -26.40
C ASN A 68 -7.87 5.91 -25.75
N THR A 69 -7.77 5.94 -24.42
CA THR A 69 -6.90 5.03 -23.67
C THR A 69 -7.34 3.60 -23.87
N GLN A 70 -6.39 2.74 -24.23
CA GLN A 70 -6.57 1.30 -24.31
C GLN A 70 -5.55 0.62 -23.42
N VAL A 71 -6.02 -0.32 -22.63
CA VAL A 71 -5.23 -1.15 -21.71
C VAL A 71 -5.54 -2.60 -21.99
N GLU A 72 -4.56 -3.47 -21.76
CA GLU A 72 -4.75 -4.91 -21.81
C GLU A 72 -4.38 -5.54 -20.49
N ILE A 73 -5.09 -6.61 -20.15
CA ILE A 73 -4.89 -7.37 -18.92
C ILE A 73 -4.49 -8.80 -19.29
N TYR A 74 -3.36 -9.23 -18.74
CA TYR A 74 -2.79 -10.55 -18.90
C TYR A 74 -2.74 -11.27 -17.54
N HIS A 75 -2.50 -12.58 -17.58
CA HIS A 75 -2.14 -13.35 -16.40
C HIS A 75 -0.70 -13.83 -16.55
N ASP A 76 0.10 -13.66 -15.50
CA ASP A 76 1.45 -14.26 -15.46
C ASP A 76 1.38 -15.77 -15.16
N GLU A 77 2.56 -16.40 -15.10
CA GLU A 77 2.71 -17.83 -14.76
C GLU A 77 2.16 -18.21 -13.38
N ASN A 78 2.02 -17.23 -12.47
CA ASN A 78 1.47 -17.39 -11.12
C ASN A 78 -0.01 -16.99 -11.05
N ASN A 79 -0.65 -16.76 -12.20
CA ASN A 79 -2.03 -16.32 -12.34
C ASN A 79 -2.33 -14.94 -11.70
N ASN A 80 -1.31 -14.09 -11.53
CA ASN A 80 -1.53 -12.70 -11.13
C ASN A 80 -1.97 -11.88 -12.33
N LYS A 81 -2.93 -10.97 -12.11
CA LYS A 81 -3.36 -10.03 -13.14
C LYS A 81 -2.29 -8.96 -13.37
N LYS A 82 -1.93 -8.78 -14.62
CA LYS A 82 -0.90 -7.85 -15.10
C LYS A 82 -1.54 -6.90 -16.11
N VAL A 83 -1.25 -5.60 -16.01
CA VAL A 83 -1.82 -4.58 -16.91
C VAL A 83 -0.73 -3.78 -17.62
N CYS A 84 -0.95 -3.50 -18.90
CA CYS A 84 -0.12 -2.64 -19.74
C CYS A 84 -0.97 -1.70 -20.59
N LEU A 85 -0.35 -0.63 -21.10
CA LEU A 85 -0.98 0.33 -22.01
C LEU A 85 -0.80 -0.09 -23.48
N VAL A 86 -1.88 -0.12 -24.25
CA VAL A 86 -1.81 -0.21 -25.71
C VAL A 86 -1.71 1.20 -26.31
N SER A 87 -2.51 2.14 -25.80
CA SER A 87 -2.50 3.54 -26.22
C SER A 87 -3.04 4.48 -25.14
N GLY A 88 -2.70 5.77 -25.20
CA GLY A 88 -3.20 6.80 -24.30
C GLY A 88 -2.53 6.80 -22.92
N SER A 89 -3.23 7.32 -21.90
CA SER A 89 -2.77 7.38 -20.51
C SER A 89 -3.77 6.77 -19.53
N ALA A 90 -3.26 6.07 -18.51
CA ALA A 90 -4.04 5.51 -17.42
C ALA A 90 -3.23 5.48 -16.11
N HIS A 91 -3.94 5.42 -15.00
CA HIS A 91 -3.37 5.17 -13.68
C HIS A 91 -4.22 4.20 -12.86
N ILE A 92 -3.64 3.65 -11.81
CA ILE A 92 -4.32 2.82 -10.82
C ILE A 92 -4.46 3.61 -9.53
N LEU A 93 -5.67 3.65 -8.96
CA LEU A 93 -5.91 4.05 -7.58
C LEU A 93 -5.90 2.81 -6.68
N ARG A 94 -5.11 2.86 -5.62
CA ARG A 94 -4.95 1.78 -4.64
C ARG A 94 -5.16 2.32 -3.22
N TYR A 95 -5.95 1.61 -2.42
CA TYR A 95 -6.38 2.01 -1.06
C TYR A 95 -5.79 1.09 0.02
#